data_AF-A0A962SSY9-F1
#
_entry.id   AF-A0A962SSY9-F1
#
_cell.length_a   1.000
_cell.length_b   1.000
_cell.length_c   1.000
_cell.angle_alpha   90.00
_cell.angle_beta   90.00
_cell.angle_gamma   90.00
#
_symmetry.space_group_name_H-M   'P 1'
#
loop_
_entity.id
_entity.type
_entity.pdbx_description
1 polymer ?
#
loop_
_entity_poly.entity_id
_entity_poly.type
_entity_poly.pdbx_seq_one_letter_code
_entity_poly.pdbx_strand_id
1 'polypeptide(L)'
;MKNDVTGKPLGTDLDKLRALADADITLDEDTAYDPTDPAAVEGFWAEAIVTPGGGVDATLAALRRARGPGRKPRKRALTVRYSPEVVAYFKATGQGWQTRMDEALKEWIAQHSG
;
A
#
# COMPACT_ATOMS: atom_id res chain seq x y z
N MET A 1 -15.72 -42.52 -18.69
CA MET A 1 -14.75 -41.46 -18.33
C MET A 1 -15.14 -40.92 -16.97
N LYS A 2 -14.26 -40.99 -15.96
CA LYS A 2 -14.51 -40.49 -14.60
C LYS A 2 -13.87 -39.11 -14.50
N ASN A 3 -14.69 -38.06 -14.36
CA ASN A 3 -14.22 -36.70 -14.12
C ASN A 3 -14.05 -36.52 -12.61
N ASP A 4 -12.85 -36.75 -12.10
CA ASP A 4 -12.51 -36.38 -10.72
C ASP A 4 -12.35 -34.86 -10.65
N VAL A 5 -13.30 -34.20 -9.99
CA VAL A 5 -13.24 -32.77 -9.67
C VAL A 5 -12.36 -32.62 -8.42
N THR A 6 -11.05 -32.52 -8.61
CA THR A 6 -10.07 -32.36 -7.53
C THR A 6 -9.99 -30.91 -7.05
N GLY A 7 -11.11 -30.39 -6.54
CA GLY A 7 -11.20 -29.10 -5.86
C GLY A 7 -11.77 -29.29 -4.46
N LYS A 8 -11.29 -28.52 -3.48
CA LYS A 8 -11.91 -28.47 -2.15
C LYS A 8 -13.41 -28.19 -2.33
N PRO A 9 -14.32 -29.00 -1.76
CA PRO A 9 -15.76 -28.79 -1.98
C PRO A 9 -16.11 -27.37 -1.53
N LEU A 10 -16.83 -26.65 -2.38
CA LEU A 10 -17.33 -25.32 -2.04
C LEU A 10 -18.17 -25.50 -0.75
N GLY A 11 -17.82 -24.80 0.32
CA GLY A 11 -18.56 -24.89 1.59
C GLY A 11 -20.00 -24.36 1.48
N THR A 12 -20.30 -23.72 0.35
CA THR A 12 -21.60 -23.16 0.00
C THR A 12 -22.40 -24.14 -0.83
N ASP A 13 -23.59 -24.47 -0.34
CA ASP A 13 -24.56 -25.30 -1.05
C ASP A 13 -25.21 -24.50 -2.20
N LEU A 14 -24.72 -24.75 -3.42
CA LEU A 14 -25.15 -24.03 -4.63
C LEU A 14 -26.60 -24.36 -5.03
N ASP A 15 -27.08 -25.56 -4.72
CA ASP A 15 -28.45 -25.96 -5.04
C ASP A 15 -29.45 -25.25 -4.13
N LYS A 16 -29.09 -25.05 -2.86
CA LYS A 16 -29.87 -24.19 -1.95
C LYS A 16 -29.92 -22.73 -2.38
N LEU A 17 -28.81 -22.17 -2.86
CA LEU A 17 -28.78 -20.79 -3.33
C LEU A 17 -29.65 -20.59 -4.58
N ARG A 18 -29.60 -21.52 -5.54
CA ARG A 18 -30.43 -21.46 -6.75
C ARG A 18 -31.91 -21.67 -6.49
N ALA A 19 -32.25 -22.39 -5.42
CA ALA A 19 -33.63 -22.58 -4.99
C ALA A 19 -34.18 -21.40 -4.18
N LEU A 20 -33.32 -20.48 -3.73
CA LEU A 20 -33.74 -19.26 -3.06
C LEU A 20 -34.40 -18.33 -4.09
N ALA A 21 -35.52 -17.71 -3.72
CA ALA A 21 -36.13 -16.69 -4.55
C ALA A 21 -35.19 -15.47 -4.62
N ASP A 22 -35.07 -14.89 -5.81
CA ASP A 22 -34.38 -13.62 -5.98
C ASP A 22 -35.13 -12.56 -5.16
N ALA A 23 -34.45 -12.04 -4.13
CA ALA A 23 -34.91 -10.91 -3.35
C ALA A 23 -34.29 -9.64 -3.92
N ASP A 24 -35.05 -8.54 -3.91
CA ASP A 24 -34.52 -7.24 -4.28
C ASP A 24 -33.38 -6.86 -3.33
N ILE A 25 -32.24 -6.47 -3.91
CA ILE A 25 -31.12 -5.92 -3.15
C ILE A 25 -31.52 -4.50 -2.74
N THR A 26 -31.59 -4.25 -1.43
CA THR A 26 -31.82 -2.90 -0.91
C THR A 26 -30.58 -2.04 -1.19
N LEU A 27 -30.75 -0.97 -1.96
CA LEU A 27 -29.69 0.02 -2.17
C LEU A 27 -29.44 0.77 -0.86
N ASP A 28 -28.19 0.80 -0.41
CA ASP A 28 -27.78 1.59 0.75
C ASP A 28 -27.40 3.02 0.35
N GLU A 29 -27.34 3.92 1.33
CA GLU A 29 -26.90 5.32 1.11
C GLU A 29 -25.43 5.42 0.64
N ASP A 30 -24.65 4.35 0.79
CA ASP A 30 -23.24 4.28 0.40
C ASP A 30 -23.04 3.90 -1.09
N THR A 31 -24.11 3.53 -1.80
CA THR A 31 -24.05 3.17 -3.23
C THR A 31 -24.07 4.44 -4.09
N ALA A 32 -22.91 4.81 -4.60
CA ALA A 32 -22.68 6.07 -5.32
C ALA A 32 -23.41 6.22 -6.68
N TYR A 33 -24.06 5.17 -7.19
CA TYR A 33 -24.85 5.19 -8.43
C TYR A 33 -25.99 4.16 -8.35
N ASP A 34 -27.06 4.32 -9.13
CA ASP A 34 -28.13 3.32 -9.21
C ASP A 34 -27.67 2.13 -10.08
N PRO A 35 -27.50 0.92 -9.50
CA PRO A 35 -27.04 -0.24 -10.25
C PRO A 35 -28.12 -0.85 -11.16
N THR A 36 -29.38 -0.44 -11.01
CA THR A 36 -30.51 -0.89 -11.84
C THR A 36 -30.76 0.01 -13.05
N ASP A 37 -30.19 1.21 -13.07
CA ASP A 37 -30.19 2.12 -14.22
C ASP A 37 -28.92 1.94 -15.09
N PRO A 38 -29.04 1.44 -16.33
CA PRO A 38 -27.90 1.27 -17.22
C PRO A 38 -27.10 2.55 -17.50
N ALA A 39 -27.76 3.71 -17.54
CA ALA A 39 -27.08 4.98 -17.81
C ALA A 39 -26.23 5.43 -16.62
N ALA A 40 -26.72 5.24 -15.39
CA ALA A 40 -25.98 5.51 -14.17
C ALA A 40 -24.77 4.57 -14.02
N VAL A 41 -24.94 3.29 -14.35
CA VAL A 41 -23.85 2.30 -14.39
C VAL A 41 -22.77 2.75 -15.38
N GLU A 42 -23.13 3.06 -16.62
CA GLU A 42 -22.17 3.46 -17.65
C GLU A 42 -21.40 4.72 -17.25
N GLY A 43 -22.10 5.74 -16.74
CA GLY A 43 -21.47 6.99 -16.29
C GLY A 43 -20.46 6.79 -15.16
N PHE A 44 -20.81 5.97 -14.15
CA PHE A 44 -19.92 5.69 -13.03
C PHE A 44 -18.67 4.91 -13.47
N TRP A 45 -18.83 3.93 -14.35
CA TRP A 45 -17.72 3.08 -14.81
C TRP A 45 -16.86 3.73 -15.92
N ALA A 46 -17.35 4.77 -16.60
CA ALA A 46 -16.59 5.48 -17.64
C ALA A 46 -15.31 6.14 -17.09
N GLU A 47 -15.30 6.57 -15.82
CA GLU A 47 -14.15 7.18 -15.16
C GLU A 47 -13.26 6.17 -14.41
N ALA A 48 -13.61 4.88 -14.43
CA ALA A 48 -12.90 3.87 -13.67
C ALA A 48 -11.48 3.61 -14.24
N ILE A 49 -10.50 3.44 -13.35
CA ILE A 49 -9.13 3.08 -13.73
C ILE A 49 -9.07 1.58 -14.01
N VAL A 50 -9.03 1.20 -15.29
CA VAL A 50 -8.85 -0.21 -15.69
C VAL A 50 -7.38 -0.61 -15.56
N THR A 51 -7.10 -1.61 -14.72
CA THR A 51 -5.75 -2.19 -14.64
C THR A 51 -5.61 -3.34 -15.63
N PRO A 52 -4.62 -3.32 -16.54
CA PRO A 52 -4.36 -4.43 -17.45
C PRO A 52 -4.03 -5.71 -16.65
N GLY A 53 -4.72 -6.82 -16.97
CA GLY A 53 -4.49 -8.14 -16.35
C GLY A 53 -5.53 -8.56 -15.30
N GLY A 54 -6.36 -7.65 -14.80
CA GLY A 54 -7.49 -7.95 -13.93
C GLY A 54 -7.13 -8.38 -12.49
N GLY A 55 -7.99 -8.03 -11.54
CA GLY A 55 -7.92 -8.49 -10.15
C GLY A 55 -7.36 -7.48 -9.15
N VAL A 56 -7.90 -7.54 -7.93
CA VAL A 56 -7.54 -6.66 -6.80
C VAL A 56 -6.02 -6.66 -6.55
N ASP A 57 -5.37 -7.82 -6.68
CA ASP A 57 -3.93 -7.97 -6.46
C ASP A 57 -3.07 -7.22 -7.50
N ALA A 58 -3.44 -7.31 -8.78
CA ALA A 58 -2.72 -6.63 -9.87
C ALA A 58 -2.87 -5.10 -9.76
N THR A 59 -4.07 -4.63 -9.44
CA THR A 59 -4.35 -3.20 -9.19
C THR A 59 -3.61 -2.68 -7.98
N LEU A 60 -3.63 -3.43 -6.87
CA LEU A 60 -2.94 -3.04 -5.63
C LEU A 60 -1.42 -3.04 -5.82
N ALA A 61 -0.87 -3.97 -6.62
CA ALA A 61 0.54 -3.96 -7.01
C ALA A 61 0.91 -2.75 -7.88
N ALA A 62 0.06 -2.37 -8.83
CA ALA A 62 0.26 -1.19 -9.67
C ALA A 62 0.25 0.11 -8.84
N LEU A 63 -0.71 0.26 -7.92
CA LEU A 63 -0.77 1.41 -7.00
C LEU A 63 0.44 1.48 -6.06
N ARG A 64 0.92 0.33 -5.57
CA ARG A 64 2.13 0.25 -4.71
C ARG A 64 3.41 0.69 -5.42
N ARG A 65 3.48 0.65 -6.76
CA ARG A 65 4.65 1.11 -7.53
C ARG A 65 4.88 2.63 -7.50
N ALA A 66 3.99 3.41 -6.89
CA ALA A 66 4.14 4.87 -6.78
C ALA A 66 5.24 5.33 -5.79
N ARG A 67 5.82 4.45 -4.96
CA ARG A 67 7.08 4.78 -4.26
C ARG A 67 8.24 4.64 -5.26
N GLY A 68 8.63 5.75 -5.86
CA GLY A 68 9.78 5.81 -6.77
C GLY A 68 11.04 5.17 -6.16
N PRO A 69 12.00 4.71 -6.99
CA PRO A 69 13.20 4.04 -6.51
C PRO A 69 13.86 4.89 -5.44
N GLY A 70 13.90 4.37 -4.21
CA GLY A 70 14.39 5.11 -3.05
C GLY A 70 15.75 5.72 -3.37
N ARG A 71 15.83 7.05 -3.32
CA ARG A 71 17.05 7.79 -3.68
C ARG A 71 18.25 7.18 -2.95
N LYS A 72 19.22 6.66 -3.70
CA LYS A 72 20.51 6.20 -3.16
C LYS A 72 21.39 7.42 -2.85
N PRO A 73 22.34 7.32 -1.90
CA PRO A 73 22.67 6.16 -1.07
C PRO A 73 21.86 6.09 0.23
N ARG A 74 21.45 4.88 0.61
CA ARG A 74 20.72 4.64 1.87
C ARG A 74 21.68 4.81 3.04
N LYS A 75 21.34 5.68 3.99
CA LYS A 75 22.03 5.75 5.30
C LYS A 75 22.04 4.36 5.92
N ARG A 76 23.18 3.93 6.46
CA ARG A 76 23.30 2.66 7.18
C ARG A 76 22.90 2.89 8.63
N ALA A 77 21.90 2.16 9.11
CA ALA A 77 21.55 2.16 10.53
C ALA A 77 22.59 1.33 11.29
N LEU A 78 23.28 1.95 12.23
CA LEU A 78 24.27 1.33 13.10
C LEU A 78 23.93 1.68 14.56
N THR A 79 24.18 0.74 15.47
CA THR A 79 24.05 0.97 16.91
C THR A 79 25.40 1.45 17.45
N VAL A 80 25.54 2.77 17.64
CA VAL A 80 26.75 3.42 18.18
C VAL A 80 26.40 4.10 19.50
N ARG A 81 27.31 4.03 20.48
CA ARG A 81 27.20 4.75 21.75
C ARG A 81 28.00 6.05 21.65
N TYR A 82 27.36 7.17 21.96
CA TYR A 82 27.99 8.49 22.06
C TYR A 82 28.01 8.94 23.52
N SER A 83 28.96 9.81 23.86
CA SER A 83 28.97 10.45 25.18
C SER A 83 27.71 11.31 25.40
N PRO A 84 27.20 11.39 26.64
CA PRO A 84 25.93 12.06 26.93
C PRO A 84 25.94 13.56 26.56
N GLU A 85 27.06 14.25 26.74
CA GLU A 85 27.25 15.66 26.43
C GLU A 85 27.11 15.96 24.92
N VAL A 86 27.60 15.05 24.08
CA VAL A 86 27.50 15.17 22.61
C VAL A 86 26.04 15.08 22.18
N VAL A 87 25.32 14.08 22.70
CA VAL A 87 23.90 13.88 22.37
C VAL A 87 23.05 15.04 22.92
N ALA A 88 23.35 15.52 24.12
CA ALA A 88 22.65 16.65 24.73
C ALA A 88 22.81 17.93 23.89
N TYR A 89 24.04 18.24 23.47
CA TYR A 89 24.33 19.40 22.62
C TYR A 89 23.53 19.36 21.31
N PHE A 90 23.61 18.24 20.56
CA PHE A 90 22.89 18.16 19.30
C PHE A 90 21.37 18.17 19.51
N LYS A 91 20.83 17.45 20.51
CA LYS A 91 19.38 17.49 20.79
C LYS A 91 18.87 18.89 21.11
N ALA A 92 19.66 19.71 21.82
CA ALA A 92 19.31 21.10 22.12
C ALA A 92 19.13 21.96 20.86
N THR A 93 19.74 21.58 19.72
CA THR A 93 19.56 22.27 18.44
C THR A 93 18.15 22.11 17.84
N GLY A 94 17.34 21.17 18.36
CA GLY A 94 15.96 20.95 17.91
C GLY A 94 15.82 20.00 16.72
N GLN A 95 14.76 20.18 15.93
CA GLN A 95 14.43 19.29 14.82
C GLN A 95 15.58 19.19 13.81
N GLY A 96 15.90 17.97 13.36
CA GLY A 96 17.01 17.72 12.44
C GLY A 96 18.38 17.60 13.10
N TRP A 97 18.47 17.52 14.43
CA TRP A 97 19.75 17.37 15.14
C TRP A 97 20.61 16.19 14.67
N GLN A 98 20.00 15.07 14.26
CA GLN A 98 20.73 13.92 13.70
C GLN A 98 21.39 14.25 12.37
N THR A 99 20.76 15.09 11.54
CA THR A 99 21.33 15.54 10.27
C THR A 99 22.52 16.47 10.51
N ARG A 100 22.40 17.41 11.46
CA ARG A 100 23.52 18.27 11.86
C ARG A 100 24.70 17.48 12.42
N MET A 101 24.42 16.43 13.21
CA MET A 101 25.45 15.52 13.70
C MET A 101 26.14 14.75 12.56
N ASP A 102 25.37 14.27 11.57
CA ASP A 102 25.90 13.61 10.36
C ASP A 102 26.78 14.55 9.51
N GLU A 103 26.39 15.83 9.40
CA GLU A 103 27.18 16.87 8.71
C GLU A 103 28.50 17.17 9.43
N ALA A 104 28.47 17.34 10.75
CA ALA A 104 29.69 17.54 11.55
C ALA A 104 30.68 16.38 11.42
N LEU A 105 30.18 15.14 11.38
CA LEU A 105 31.03 13.96 11.15
C LEU A 105 31.65 13.96 9.75
N LYS A 106 30.91 14.37 8.71
CA LYS A 106 31.45 14.49 7.35
C LYS A 106 32.52 15.57 7.24
N GLU A 107 32.29 16.71 7.88
CA GLU A 107 33.25 17.81 7.93
C GLU A 107 34.55 17.36 8.63
N TRP A 108 34.44 16.67 9.77
CA TRP A 108 35.60 16.10 10.46
C TRP A 108 36.39 15.14 9.55
N ILE A 109 35.70 14.25 8.83
CA ILE A 109 36.35 13.35 7.85
C ILE A 109 37.08 14.17 6.79
N ALA A 110 36.44 15.17 6.18
CA ALA A 110 37.05 15.99 5.13
C ALA A 110 38.30 16.74 5.60
N GLN A 111 38.34 17.18 6.85
CA GLN A 111 39.49 17.88 7.44
C GLN A 111 40.65 16.94 7.80
N HIS A 112 40.40 15.65 8.02
CA HIS A 112 41.38 14.68 8.53
C HIS A 112 41.70 13.56 7.54
N SER A 113 41.09 13.56 6.36
CA SER A 113 41.35 12.59 5.28
C SER A 113 42.40 13.06 4.26
N GLY A 114 43.27 14.01 4.63
CA GLY A 114 44.35 14.56 3.82
C GLY A 114 45.71 13.96 4.16
#